data_AF-A0A7Y5LIV9-F1
#
_entry.id   AF-A0A7Y5LIV9-F1
#
_cell.length_a   1.000
_cell.length_b   1.000
_cell.length_c   1.000
_cell.angle_alpha   90.00
_cell.angle_beta   90.00
_cell.angle_gamma   90.00
#
_symmetry.space_group_name_H-M   'P 1'
#
loop_
_entity.id
_entity.type
_entity.pdbx_description
1 polymer ?
#
loop_
_entity_poly.entity_id
_entity_poly.type
_entity_poly.pdbx_seq_one_letter_code
_entity_poly.pdbx_strand_id
1 'polypeptide(L)'
;MQKELLREYATRDKKDIIKSFMNILPDPDLILKQQSGKYNEMQILRKLEYDSHLIAVKQQRILQVSAMPWEINHQTPQIPKEIMGTDQQEAWENFNREVINFTAPEGMEDEIRDMLMRINVDEVIEQVLDALFYGYVVFEIMWEIRDGKIMPKALIEKPQEWFVFDTEGILKLKNDKGEPSPLPENKFLLVQHKARYDNPYGLRLLSRCFYPVTLKKDCTVFWAFLTEKYGMPYLIGKVTRNATKEQRENFLNGLIEMRRDAVAVIEDDESIQIMGDTGRNESSELYKEFINFQNNEISKAILTVTLTTELQSTGAYSATQTHKQILDRIALADKKLVERTINRLINTYLFLNKGGRFT
;
A
#
# COMPACT_ATOMS: atom_id res chain seq x y z
N MET A 1 -32.34 33.08 4.69
CA MET A 1 -31.98 32.51 6.01
C MET A 1 -32.25 31.00 6.11
N GLN A 2 -33.45 30.47 6.44
CA GLN A 2 -33.63 29.01 6.63
C GLN A 2 -33.33 28.16 5.38
N LYS A 3 -33.72 28.61 4.18
CA LYS A 3 -33.42 27.90 2.92
C LYS A 3 -31.92 27.86 2.56
N GLU A 4 -31.14 28.81 3.07
CA GLU A 4 -29.68 28.87 2.84
C GLU A 4 -28.94 27.94 3.79
N LEU A 5 -29.45 27.73 5.01
CA LEU A 5 -28.91 26.74 5.94
C LEU A 5 -29.11 25.29 5.46
N LEU A 6 -30.12 25.05 4.63
CA LEU A 6 -30.46 23.73 4.08
C LEU A 6 -29.76 23.41 2.76
N ARG A 7 -29.05 24.37 2.16
CA ARG A 7 -28.36 24.20 0.88
C ARG A 7 -26.86 24.34 1.08
N GLU A 8 -26.11 23.48 0.40
CA GLU A 8 -24.66 23.65 0.35
C GLU A 8 -24.33 24.98 -0.34
N TYR A 9 -23.69 25.88 0.39
CA TYR A 9 -23.40 27.21 -0.12
C TYR A 9 -22.10 27.26 -0.93
N ALA A 10 -21.07 26.48 -0.55
CA ALA A 10 -19.78 26.43 -1.23
C ALA A 10 -19.66 25.14 -2.05
N THR A 11 -20.10 25.20 -3.32
CA THR A 11 -20.07 24.05 -4.23
C THR A 11 -18.88 24.09 -5.19
N ARG A 12 -18.52 22.95 -5.81
CA ARG A 12 -17.49 22.87 -6.86
C ARG A 12 -17.86 23.73 -8.07
N ASP A 13 -19.13 23.75 -8.46
CA ASP A 13 -19.64 24.61 -9.56
C ASP A 13 -19.42 26.11 -9.32
N LYS A 14 -19.48 26.57 -8.06
CA LYS A 14 -19.24 27.98 -7.71
C LYS A 14 -17.76 28.36 -7.69
N LYS A 15 -16.87 27.39 -7.87
CA LYS A 15 -15.42 27.56 -7.85
C LYS A 15 -14.86 27.09 -9.20
N ASP A 16 -14.44 28.03 -10.05
CA ASP A 16 -13.70 27.78 -11.32
C ASP A 16 -12.33 27.07 -11.13
N ILE A 17 -12.10 26.48 -9.96
CA ILE A 17 -10.86 25.82 -9.54
C ILE A 17 -10.66 24.49 -10.31
N ILE A 18 -11.70 23.98 -10.97
CA ILE A 18 -11.69 22.67 -11.62
C ILE A 18 -11.84 22.84 -13.12
N LYS A 19 -10.71 22.88 -13.85
CA LYS A 19 -10.69 22.60 -15.29
C LYS A 19 -10.98 21.11 -15.49
N SER A 20 -12.26 20.71 -15.39
CA SER A 20 -12.67 19.34 -15.64
C SER A 20 -12.64 19.07 -17.15
N PHE A 21 -11.89 18.04 -17.55
CA PHE A 21 -11.97 17.51 -18.91
C PHE A 21 -13.08 16.45 -18.93
N MET A 22 -14.02 16.53 -19.88
CA MET A 22 -15.15 15.59 -20.01
C MET A 22 -16.01 15.43 -18.73
N ASN A 23 -16.22 16.51 -17.97
CA ASN A 23 -16.97 16.48 -16.68
C ASN A 23 -16.40 15.51 -15.63
N ILE A 24 -15.10 15.22 -15.70
CA ILE A 24 -14.40 14.37 -14.75
C ILE A 24 -13.57 15.25 -13.80
N LEU A 25 -13.63 14.94 -12.50
CA LEU A 25 -12.73 15.55 -11.52
C LEU A 25 -11.30 15.06 -11.74
N PRO A 26 -10.32 15.95 -11.91
CA PRO A 26 -8.92 15.55 -11.98
C PRO A 26 -8.48 15.01 -10.62
N ASP A 27 -7.71 13.93 -10.62
CA ASP A 27 -7.03 13.43 -9.43
C ASP A 27 -6.10 14.53 -8.88
N PRO A 28 -6.22 14.99 -7.62
CA PRO A 28 -5.37 16.05 -7.09
C PRO A 28 -3.94 15.61 -6.74
N ASP A 29 -3.59 14.32 -6.81
CA ASP A 29 -2.26 13.83 -6.44
C ASP A 29 -1.15 14.32 -7.39
N LEU A 30 -0.32 15.24 -6.89
CA LEU A 30 0.75 15.88 -7.66
C LEU A 30 1.81 14.88 -8.18
N ILE A 31 2.10 13.82 -7.42
CA ILE A 31 3.09 12.82 -7.82
C ILE A 31 2.59 12.09 -9.06
N LEU A 32 1.32 11.69 -9.04
CA LEU A 32 0.70 11.00 -10.17
C LEU A 32 0.51 11.92 -11.37
N LYS A 33 0.10 13.18 -11.15
CA LYS A 33 0.02 14.20 -12.22
C LYS A 33 1.34 14.43 -12.95
N GLN A 34 2.46 14.45 -12.23
CA GLN A 34 3.78 14.63 -12.84
C GLN A 34 4.21 13.44 -13.70
N GLN A 35 3.65 12.25 -13.44
CA GLN A 35 4.05 10.99 -14.09
C GLN A 35 3.03 10.49 -15.14
N SER A 36 1.84 11.09 -15.19
CA SER A 36 0.69 10.66 -16.02
C SER A 36 0.94 10.65 -17.53
N GLY A 37 2.05 11.24 -18.00
CA GLY A 37 2.45 11.25 -19.41
C GLY A 37 3.01 9.92 -19.95
N LYS A 38 3.37 8.95 -19.08
CA LYS A 38 3.97 7.67 -19.51
C LYS A 38 3.11 6.43 -19.21
N TYR A 39 2.28 6.49 -18.17
CA TYR A 39 1.47 5.37 -17.69
C TYR A 39 0.18 5.89 -17.05
N ASN A 40 -0.86 5.04 -16.96
CA ASN A 40 -2.03 5.34 -16.15
C ASN A 40 -1.64 5.43 -14.66
N GLU A 41 -2.27 6.33 -13.91
CA GLU A 41 -2.04 6.56 -12.47
C GLU A 41 -2.03 5.26 -11.64
N MET A 42 -2.97 4.36 -11.88
CA MET A 42 -3.06 3.09 -11.16
C MET A 42 -1.96 2.10 -11.56
N GLN A 43 -1.51 2.13 -12.82
CA GLN A 43 -0.36 1.34 -13.26
C GLN A 43 0.94 1.84 -12.61
N ILE A 44 1.07 3.15 -12.38
CA ILE A 44 2.21 3.72 -11.65
C ILE A 44 2.23 3.14 -10.24
N LEU A 45 1.10 3.12 -9.54
CA LEU A 45 0.99 2.58 -8.19
C LEU A 45 1.29 1.07 -8.13
N ARG A 46 0.70 0.26 -9.02
CA ARG A 46 0.94 -1.19 -9.07
C ARG A 46 2.41 -1.53 -9.34
N LYS A 47 3.13 -0.71 -10.12
CA LYS A 47 4.58 -0.90 -10.34
C LYS A 47 5.42 -0.68 -9.09
N LEU A 48 4.95 0.13 -8.13
CA LEU A 48 5.68 0.33 -6.87
C LEU A 48 5.70 -0.95 -6.04
N GLU A 49 4.70 -1.81 -6.16
CA GLU A 49 4.60 -3.07 -5.42
C GLU A 49 5.65 -4.11 -5.84
N TYR A 50 6.41 -3.87 -6.92
CA TYR A 50 7.57 -4.69 -7.26
C TYR A 50 8.74 -4.49 -6.28
N ASP A 51 8.70 -3.45 -5.44
CA ASP A 51 9.67 -3.30 -4.35
C ASP A 51 9.37 -4.27 -3.21
N SER A 52 10.35 -5.11 -2.87
CA SER A 52 10.21 -6.16 -1.86
C SER A 52 9.95 -5.63 -0.44
N HIS A 53 10.46 -4.45 -0.11
CA HIS A 53 10.24 -3.84 1.20
C HIS A 53 8.84 -3.25 1.28
N LEU A 54 8.41 -2.52 0.25
CA LEU A 54 7.05 -1.98 0.17
C LEU A 54 5.98 -3.06 0.28
N ILE A 55 6.12 -4.15 -0.48
CA ILE A 55 5.12 -5.23 -0.44
C ILE A 55 5.07 -5.93 0.92
N ALA A 56 6.23 -6.14 1.57
CA ALA A 56 6.28 -6.72 2.91
C ALA A 56 5.57 -5.85 3.96
N VAL A 57 5.82 -4.54 3.92
CA VAL A 57 5.21 -3.56 4.83
C VAL A 57 3.70 -3.40 4.54
N LYS A 58 3.29 -3.42 3.27
CA LYS A 58 1.88 -3.47 2.85
C LYS A 58 1.18 -4.70 3.42
N GLN A 59 1.73 -5.89 3.19
CA GLN A 59 1.19 -7.16 3.68
C GLN A 59 1.09 -7.16 5.22
N GLN A 60 2.12 -6.69 5.92
CA GLN A 60 2.09 -6.57 7.38
C GLN A 60 0.92 -5.71 7.88
N ARG A 61 0.60 -4.62 7.19
CA ARG A 61 -0.53 -3.75 7.56
C ARG A 61 -1.87 -4.44 7.32
N ILE A 62 -2.02 -5.14 6.19
CA ILE A 62 -3.23 -5.88 5.85
C ILE A 62 -3.47 -7.01 6.86
N LEU A 63 -2.44 -7.81 7.14
CA LEU A 63 -2.46 -8.94 8.07
C LEU A 63 -2.90 -8.56 9.48
N GLN A 64 -2.59 -7.34 9.95
CA GLN A 64 -3.04 -6.88 11.27
C GLN A 64 -4.57 -6.85 11.41
N VAL A 65 -5.30 -6.68 10.31
CA VAL A 65 -6.76 -6.66 10.30
C VAL A 65 -7.33 -7.95 9.72
N SER A 66 -6.79 -8.48 8.62
CA SER A 66 -7.33 -9.69 7.98
C SER A 66 -7.17 -10.96 8.84
N ALA A 67 -6.24 -10.98 9.79
CA ALA A 67 -6.11 -12.06 10.76
C ALA A 67 -7.11 -11.99 11.92
N MET A 68 -7.84 -10.87 12.09
CA MET A 68 -8.86 -10.75 13.13
C MET A 68 -10.11 -11.55 12.75
N PRO A 69 -10.69 -12.34 13.65
CA PRO A 69 -12.00 -12.94 13.41
C PRO A 69 -13.06 -11.83 13.27
N TRP A 70 -14.14 -12.13 12.57
CA TRP A 70 -15.30 -11.25 12.50
C TRP A 70 -16.47 -11.84 13.27
N GLU A 71 -17.28 -10.95 13.87
CA GLU A 71 -18.52 -11.31 14.54
C GLU A 71 -19.65 -10.38 14.12
N ILE A 72 -20.88 -10.87 14.26
CA ILE A 72 -22.09 -10.09 14.03
C ILE A 72 -22.70 -9.77 15.39
N ASN A 73 -22.84 -8.49 15.69
CA ASN A 73 -23.49 -8.00 16.90
C ASN A 73 -24.67 -7.10 16.56
N HIS A 74 -25.63 -7.03 17.48
CA HIS A 74 -26.69 -6.03 17.40
C HIS A 74 -26.13 -4.63 17.67
N GLN A 75 -26.73 -3.63 17.03
CA GLN A 75 -26.29 -2.25 17.14
C GLN A 75 -26.49 -1.74 18.59
N THR A 76 -25.35 -1.58 19.29
CA THR A 76 -25.09 -1.09 20.66
C THR A 76 -24.98 -2.17 21.75
N PRO A 77 -23.93 -2.16 22.61
CA PRO A 77 -24.08 -2.72 23.95
C PRO A 77 -25.24 -1.96 24.62
N GLN A 78 -26.31 -2.66 25.00
CA GLN A 78 -27.48 -2.08 25.68
C GLN A 78 -27.13 -1.41 27.03
N ILE A 79 -25.86 -1.48 27.43
CA ILE A 79 -25.30 -0.81 28.58
C ILE A 79 -24.41 0.33 28.04
N PRO A 80 -24.81 1.61 28.20
CA PRO A 80 -23.90 2.73 27.99
C PRO A 80 -22.60 2.46 28.75
N LYS A 81 -21.44 2.79 28.18
CA LYS A 81 -20.15 2.59 28.86
C LYS A 81 -20.21 3.08 30.31
N GLU A 82 -20.93 4.16 30.58
CA GLU A 82 -21.13 4.74 31.92
C GLU A 82 -21.75 3.81 32.98
N ILE A 83 -22.42 2.72 32.58
CA ILE A 83 -23.11 1.78 33.50
C ILE A 83 -22.33 0.45 33.63
N MET A 84 -21.30 0.21 32.80
CA MET A 84 -20.43 -0.96 32.92
C MET A 84 -19.41 -0.77 34.05
N GLY A 85 -19.15 -1.82 34.85
CA GLY A 85 -18.01 -1.84 35.76
C GLY A 85 -16.69 -1.73 34.99
N THR A 86 -15.64 -1.20 35.63
CA THR A 86 -14.31 -0.99 35.00
C THR A 86 -13.77 -2.25 34.32
N ASP A 87 -13.89 -3.42 34.95
CA ASP A 87 -13.40 -4.69 34.40
C ASP A 87 -14.20 -5.12 33.16
N GLN A 88 -15.51 -4.81 33.11
CA GLN A 88 -16.38 -5.11 31.97
C GLN A 88 -16.09 -4.16 30.79
N GLN A 89 -15.81 -2.89 31.07
CA GLN A 89 -15.37 -1.95 30.04
C GLN A 89 -14.05 -2.37 29.43
N GLU A 90 -13.07 -2.75 30.26
CA GLU A 90 -11.76 -3.19 29.79
C GLU A 90 -11.86 -4.47 28.95
N ALA A 91 -12.66 -5.45 29.39
CA ALA A 91 -12.92 -6.66 28.62
C ALA A 91 -13.60 -6.36 27.27
N TRP A 92 -14.58 -5.44 27.25
CA TRP A 92 -15.26 -5.03 26.01
C TRP A 92 -14.34 -4.27 25.06
N GLU A 93 -13.48 -3.40 25.58
CA GLU A 93 -12.49 -2.68 24.77
C GLU A 93 -11.43 -3.62 24.20
N ASN A 94 -11.00 -4.63 24.96
CA ASN A 94 -10.07 -5.65 24.49
C ASN A 94 -10.72 -6.51 23.39
N PHE A 95 -11.95 -6.99 23.61
CA PHE A 95 -12.70 -7.73 22.59
C PHE A 95 -12.85 -6.93 21.29
N ASN A 96 -13.25 -5.66 21.38
CA ASN A 96 -13.39 -4.79 20.21
C ASN A 96 -12.06 -4.43 19.53
N ARG A 97 -10.91 -4.65 20.16
CA ARG A 97 -9.61 -4.49 19.50
C ARG A 97 -9.24 -5.71 18.66
N GLU A 98 -9.71 -6.89 19.06
CA GLU A 98 -9.29 -8.16 18.48
C GLU A 98 -10.28 -8.72 17.45
N VAL A 99 -11.51 -8.17 17.38
CA VAL A 99 -12.59 -8.68 16.52
C VAL A 99 -13.11 -7.59 15.58
N ILE A 100 -13.35 -7.94 14.31
CA ILE A 100 -14.06 -7.10 13.34
C ILE A 100 -15.56 -7.22 13.60
N ASN A 101 -16.22 -6.10 13.90
CA ASN A 101 -17.60 -6.13 14.36
C ASN A 101 -18.58 -5.65 13.28
N PHE A 102 -19.38 -6.58 12.75
CA PHE A 102 -20.48 -6.28 11.84
C PHE A 102 -21.78 -6.08 12.60
N THR A 103 -22.64 -5.23 12.06
CA THR A 103 -23.87 -4.81 12.72
C THR A 103 -25.09 -5.39 12.03
N ALA A 104 -25.95 -6.05 12.81
CA ALA A 104 -27.27 -6.49 12.36
C ALA A 104 -28.38 -5.90 13.25
N PRO A 105 -29.61 -5.72 12.74
CA PRO A 105 -30.78 -5.51 13.57
C PRO A 105 -31.03 -6.70 14.51
N GLU A 106 -31.61 -6.44 15.67
CA GLU A 106 -31.97 -7.47 16.65
C GLU A 106 -32.85 -8.56 16.03
N GLY A 107 -32.46 -9.83 16.22
CA GLY A 107 -33.16 -11.00 15.70
C GLY A 107 -32.88 -11.31 14.23
N MET A 108 -31.96 -10.58 13.58
CA MET A 108 -31.52 -10.84 12.20
C MET A 108 -30.10 -11.38 12.11
N GLU A 109 -29.43 -11.66 13.23
CA GLU A 109 -28.03 -12.07 13.29
C GLU A 109 -27.77 -13.33 12.46
N ASP A 110 -28.62 -14.35 12.60
CA ASP A 110 -28.49 -15.61 11.85
C ASP A 110 -28.75 -15.43 10.34
N GLU A 111 -29.68 -14.54 9.98
CA GLU A 111 -29.97 -14.22 8.58
C GLU A 111 -28.80 -13.47 7.92
N ILE A 112 -28.23 -12.49 8.63
CA ILE A 112 -27.03 -11.78 8.18
C ILE A 112 -25.83 -12.73 8.15
N ARG A 113 -25.73 -13.68 9.08
CA ARG A 113 -24.68 -14.69 9.10
C ARG A 113 -24.77 -15.61 7.87
N ASP A 114 -25.97 -16.11 7.51
CA ASP A 114 -26.15 -16.89 6.27
C ASP A 114 -25.80 -16.06 5.03
N MET A 115 -26.20 -14.79 5.01
CA MET A 115 -25.90 -13.86 3.92
C MET A 115 -24.37 -13.67 3.76
N LEU A 116 -23.64 -13.42 4.83
CA LEU A 116 -22.18 -13.20 4.78
C LEU A 116 -21.42 -14.50 4.49
N MET A 117 -21.86 -15.66 4.98
CA MET A 117 -21.22 -16.95 4.71
C MET A 117 -21.28 -17.36 3.22
N ARG A 118 -22.09 -16.69 2.40
CA ARG A 118 -22.16 -16.93 0.95
C ARG A 118 -21.07 -16.24 0.16
N ILE A 119 -20.44 -15.23 0.75
CA ILE A 119 -19.35 -14.49 0.12
C ILE A 119 -18.05 -14.82 0.84
N ASN A 120 -16.93 -14.68 0.14
CA ASN A 120 -15.62 -14.84 0.75
C ASN A 120 -15.28 -13.57 1.55
N VAL A 121 -15.77 -13.48 2.79
CA VAL A 121 -15.60 -12.28 3.64
C VAL A 121 -14.12 -11.99 3.86
N ASP A 122 -13.29 -13.00 4.07
CA ASP A 122 -11.86 -12.83 4.35
C ASP A 122 -11.12 -12.19 3.15
N GLU A 123 -11.41 -12.67 1.94
CA GLU A 123 -10.88 -12.07 0.70
C GLU A 123 -11.40 -10.63 0.51
N VAL A 124 -12.68 -10.39 0.80
CA VAL A 124 -13.26 -9.05 0.73
C VAL A 124 -12.58 -8.11 1.75
N ILE A 125 -12.24 -8.58 2.95
CA ILE A 125 -11.53 -7.78 3.96
C ILE A 125 -10.18 -7.32 3.40
N GLU A 126 -9.40 -8.21 2.81
CA GLU A 126 -8.10 -7.87 2.20
C GLU A 126 -8.27 -6.85 1.06
N GLN A 127 -9.23 -7.08 0.16
CA GLN A 127 -9.54 -6.19 -0.96
C GLN A 127 -10.05 -4.82 -0.48
N VAL A 128 -10.79 -4.75 0.63
CA VAL A 128 -11.21 -3.47 1.24
C VAL A 128 -10.00 -2.69 1.75
N LEU A 129 -9.02 -3.36 2.34
CA LEU A 129 -7.80 -2.75 2.86
C LEU A 129 -6.90 -2.22 1.73
N ASP A 130 -7.03 -2.72 0.50
CA ASP A 130 -6.36 -2.15 -0.67
C ASP A 130 -6.74 -0.68 -0.93
N ALA A 131 -7.92 -0.23 -0.49
CA ALA A 131 -8.30 1.18 -0.56
C ALA A 131 -7.33 2.10 0.19
N LEU A 132 -6.63 1.62 1.22
CA LEU A 132 -5.62 2.39 1.93
C LEU A 132 -4.46 2.80 1.00
N PHE A 133 -4.09 1.88 0.11
CA PHE A 133 -2.93 1.97 -0.76
C PHE A 133 -3.26 2.71 -2.05
N TYR A 134 -4.42 2.41 -2.63
CA TYR A 134 -4.88 2.94 -3.92
C TYR A 134 -5.82 4.15 -3.80
N GLY A 135 -6.25 4.49 -2.59
CA GLY A 135 -7.20 5.57 -2.28
C GLY A 135 -8.65 5.10 -2.27
N TYR A 136 -9.02 4.20 -3.18
CA TYR A 136 -10.35 3.60 -3.24
C TYR A 136 -10.34 2.23 -3.91
N VAL A 137 -11.36 1.42 -3.61
CA VAL A 137 -11.71 0.19 -4.34
C VAL A 137 -13.20 0.18 -4.67
N VAL A 138 -13.57 -0.57 -5.70
CA VAL A 138 -14.95 -0.67 -6.17
C VAL A 138 -15.32 -2.14 -6.34
N PHE A 139 -16.34 -2.59 -5.62
CA PHE A 139 -16.90 -3.92 -5.80
C PHE A 139 -18.19 -3.86 -6.62
N GLU A 140 -18.34 -4.78 -7.57
CA GLU A 140 -19.64 -5.11 -8.12
C GLU A 140 -20.28 -6.20 -7.25
N ILE A 141 -21.50 -5.96 -6.78
CA ILE A 141 -22.28 -6.93 -6.02
C ILE A 141 -23.05 -7.81 -7.02
N MET A 142 -22.78 -9.10 -6.99
CA MET A 142 -23.49 -10.08 -7.81
C MET A 142 -24.71 -10.58 -7.03
N TRP A 143 -25.88 -9.99 -7.29
CA TRP A 143 -27.13 -10.39 -6.68
C TRP A 143 -27.71 -11.65 -7.33
N GLU A 144 -28.37 -12.48 -6.53
CA GLU A 144 -29.21 -13.60 -6.98
C GLU A 144 -30.54 -13.62 -6.22
N ILE A 145 -31.60 -14.17 -6.82
CA ILE A 145 -32.85 -14.43 -6.12
C ILE A 145 -32.81 -15.86 -5.58
N ARG A 146 -33.00 -16.02 -4.28
CA ARG A 146 -33.08 -17.33 -3.63
C ARG A 146 -34.10 -17.29 -2.50
N ASP A 147 -34.96 -18.30 -2.44
CA ASP A 147 -36.03 -18.42 -1.43
C ASP A 147 -36.89 -17.14 -1.30
N GLY A 148 -37.13 -16.48 -2.44
CA GLY A 148 -37.89 -15.23 -2.53
C GLY A 148 -37.15 -13.96 -2.05
N LYS A 149 -35.86 -14.08 -1.68
CA LYS A 149 -35.01 -12.97 -1.22
C LYS A 149 -33.91 -12.64 -2.25
N ILE A 150 -33.51 -11.38 -2.31
CA ILE A 150 -32.35 -10.92 -3.08
C ILE A 150 -31.10 -11.07 -2.20
N MET A 151 -30.21 -11.99 -2.55
CA MET A 151 -29.02 -12.36 -1.78
C MET A 151 -27.75 -12.01 -2.54
N PRO A 152 -26.65 -11.61 -1.87
CA PRO A 152 -25.36 -11.49 -2.53
C PRO A 152 -24.78 -12.88 -2.79
N LYS A 153 -24.41 -13.12 -4.04
CA LYS A 153 -23.69 -14.32 -4.47
C LYS A 153 -22.17 -14.13 -4.39
N ALA A 154 -21.69 -12.93 -4.73
CA ALA A 154 -20.28 -12.58 -4.73
C ALA A 154 -20.10 -11.06 -4.70
N LEU A 155 -18.97 -10.60 -4.17
CA LEU A 155 -18.44 -9.27 -4.41
C LEU A 155 -17.21 -9.42 -5.29
N ILE A 156 -17.20 -8.75 -6.43
CA ILE A 156 -16.10 -8.81 -7.39
C ILE A 156 -15.45 -7.43 -7.43
N GLU A 157 -14.21 -7.31 -6.96
CA GLU A 157 -13.43 -6.10 -7.14
C GLU A 157 -13.25 -5.82 -8.64
N LYS A 158 -13.48 -4.57 -9.04
CA LYS A 158 -13.29 -4.12 -10.42
C LYS A 158 -12.08 -3.20 -10.52
N PRO A 159 -11.34 -3.24 -11.64
CA PRO A 159 -10.22 -2.34 -11.86
C PRO A 159 -10.63 -0.87 -11.68
N GLN A 160 -9.90 -0.14 -10.83
CA GLN A 160 -10.16 1.27 -10.53
C GLN A 160 -10.10 2.14 -11.79
N GLU A 161 -9.29 1.77 -12.79
CA GLU A 161 -9.15 2.53 -14.03
C GLU A 161 -10.45 2.63 -14.84
N TRP A 162 -11.41 1.73 -14.61
CA TRP A 162 -12.73 1.74 -15.26
C TRP A 162 -13.64 2.82 -14.70
N PHE A 163 -13.31 3.40 -13.56
CA PHE A 163 -14.16 4.38 -12.88
C PHE A 163 -13.53 5.76 -12.85
N VAL A 164 -14.38 6.77 -12.67
CA VAL A 164 -14.04 8.18 -12.48
C VAL A 164 -15.03 8.80 -11.52
N PHE A 165 -14.64 9.93 -10.92
CA PHE A 165 -15.57 10.80 -10.22
C PHE A 165 -16.00 11.94 -11.14
N ASP A 166 -17.30 12.17 -11.27
CA ASP A 166 -17.83 13.34 -11.96
C ASP A 166 -17.58 14.63 -11.16
N THR A 167 -17.97 15.78 -11.70
CA THR A 167 -17.83 17.10 -11.03
C THR A 167 -18.53 17.21 -9.68
N GLU A 168 -19.51 16.34 -9.38
CA GLU A 168 -20.18 16.27 -8.08
C GLU A 168 -19.41 15.40 -7.06
N GLY A 169 -18.38 14.69 -7.50
CA GLY A 169 -17.66 13.72 -6.68
C GLY A 169 -18.38 12.38 -6.58
N ILE A 170 -19.28 12.07 -7.52
CA ILE A 170 -20.02 10.80 -7.57
C ILE A 170 -19.26 9.83 -8.48
N LEU A 171 -19.12 8.58 -8.04
CA LEU A 171 -18.49 7.52 -8.81
C LEU A 171 -19.32 7.17 -10.06
N LYS A 172 -18.65 7.09 -11.20
CA LYS A 172 -19.21 6.77 -12.53
C LYS A 172 -18.33 5.74 -13.22
N LEU A 173 -18.93 4.97 -14.13
CA LEU A 173 -18.19 4.09 -15.04
C LEU A 173 -17.73 4.91 -16.26
N LYS A 174 -16.52 4.66 -16.76
CA LYS A 174 -16.10 5.19 -18.07
C LYS A 174 -16.78 4.40 -19.18
N ASN A 175 -17.46 5.08 -20.08
CA ASN A 175 -17.96 4.47 -21.31
C ASN A 175 -16.82 4.28 -22.34
N ASP A 176 -17.13 3.72 -23.51
CA ASP A 176 -16.16 3.48 -24.60
C ASP A 176 -15.46 4.75 -25.10
N LYS A 177 -16.04 5.93 -24.85
CA LYS A 177 -15.47 7.25 -25.18
C LYS A 177 -14.68 7.87 -24.03
N GLY A 178 -14.61 7.20 -22.88
CA GLY A 178 -13.96 7.70 -21.67
C GLY A 178 -14.80 8.69 -20.86
N GLU A 179 -16.07 8.89 -21.20
CA GLU A 179 -16.98 9.81 -20.50
C GLU A 179 -17.66 9.11 -19.31
N PRO A 180 -18.01 9.87 -18.25
CA PRO A 180 -18.67 9.31 -17.07
C PRO A 180 -20.12 8.88 -17.37
N SER A 181 -20.44 7.63 -17.07
CA SER A 181 -21.78 7.02 -17.16
C SER A 181 -22.30 6.63 -15.77
N PRO A 182 -23.59 6.83 -15.46
CA PRO A 182 -24.17 6.46 -14.17
C PRO A 182 -24.06 4.95 -13.89
N LEU A 183 -23.87 4.62 -12.62
CA LEU A 183 -23.90 3.25 -12.12
C LEU A 183 -25.33 2.87 -11.71
N PRO A 184 -25.78 1.62 -11.93
CA PRO A 184 -27.04 1.13 -11.37
C PRO A 184 -27.06 1.24 -9.84
N GLU A 185 -28.22 1.62 -9.29
CA GLU A 185 -28.41 1.72 -7.85
C GLU A 185 -28.21 0.36 -7.17
N ASN A 186 -27.63 0.36 -5.96
CA ASN A 186 -27.42 -0.82 -5.12
C ASN A 186 -26.59 -1.96 -5.78
N LYS A 187 -25.91 -1.68 -6.90
CA LYS A 187 -25.12 -2.67 -7.65
C LYS A 187 -23.62 -2.61 -7.34
N PHE A 188 -23.13 -1.46 -6.90
CA PHE A 188 -21.71 -1.23 -6.62
C PHE A 188 -21.49 -0.75 -5.19
N LEU A 189 -20.40 -1.22 -4.58
CA LEU A 189 -19.92 -0.79 -3.27
C LEU A 189 -18.60 -0.05 -3.43
N LEU A 190 -18.61 1.24 -3.13
CA LEU A 190 -17.42 2.08 -3.13
C LEU A 190 -16.81 2.16 -1.73
N VAL A 191 -15.51 1.88 -1.65
CA VAL A 191 -14.69 2.02 -0.45
C VAL A 191 -13.67 3.11 -0.70
N GLN A 192 -13.54 4.06 0.23
CA GLN A 192 -12.62 5.20 0.10
C GLN A 192 -11.80 5.39 1.36
N HIS A 193 -10.48 5.53 1.20
CA HIS A 193 -9.57 5.88 2.28
C HIS A 193 -9.38 7.40 2.36
N LYS A 194 -9.89 8.02 3.42
CA LYS A 194 -9.72 9.46 3.72
C LYS A 194 -10.11 10.37 2.53
N ALA A 195 -11.18 10.03 1.81
CA ALA A 195 -11.75 10.90 0.78
C ALA A 195 -12.19 12.23 1.40
N ARG A 196 -12.01 13.30 0.62
CA ARG A 196 -12.35 14.68 0.98
C ARG A 196 -13.14 15.31 -0.16
N TYR A 197 -13.73 16.47 0.12
CA TYR A 197 -14.47 17.21 -0.88
C TYR A 197 -13.62 17.56 -2.11
N ASP A 198 -12.38 17.97 -1.91
CA ASP A 198 -11.41 18.29 -2.96
C ASP A 198 -10.70 17.06 -3.55
N ASN A 199 -10.82 15.90 -2.88
CA ASN A 199 -10.21 14.65 -3.31
C ASN A 199 -11.15 13.46 -3.09
N PRO A 200 -12.10 13.20 -4.02
CA PRO A 200 -12.96 12.03 -3.93
C PRO A 200 -12.21 10.71 -4.20
N TYR A 201 -11.04 10.75 -4.84
CA TYR A 201 -10.23 9.55 -5.07
C TYR A 201 -9.60 8.98 -3.80
N GLY A 202 -9.58 9.75 -2.71
CA GLY A 202 -8.98 9.33 -1.44
C GLY A 202 -7.47 9.55 -1.38
N LEU A 203 -6.91 9.36 -0.18
CA LEU A 203 -5.48 9.43 0.06
C LEU A 203 -4.83 8.09 -0.31
N ARG A 204 -3.83 8.14 -1.19
CA ARG A 204 -3.08 6.97 -1.65
C ARG A 204 -1.76 6.86 -0.92
N LEU A 205 -1.59 5.83 -0.11
CA LEU A 205 -0.32 5.62 0.59
C LEU A 205 0.81 5.20 -0.36
N LEU A 206 0.49 4.46 -1.43
CA LEU A 206 1.48 4.07 -2.43
C LEU A 206 2.09 5.28 -3.14
N SER A 207 1.33 6.34 -3.40
CA SER A 207 1.89 7.54 -4.06
C SER A 207 2.94 8.22 -3.19
N ARG A 208 2.81 8.16 -1.86
CA ARG A 208 3.84 8.68 -0.92
C ARG A 208 5.14 7.87 -0.96
N CYS A 209 5.07 6.61 -1.41
CA CYS A 209 6.22 5.73 -1.54
C CYS A 209 6.92 5.85 -2.90
N PHE A 210 6.41 6.67 -3.83
CA PHE A 210 6.97 6.80 -5.18
C PHE A 210 8.47 7.13 -5.16
N TYR A 211 8.85 8.24 -4.51
CA TYR A 211 10.25 8.69 -4.49
C TYR A 211 11.17 7.71 -3.74
N PRO A 212 10.82 7.22 -2.53
CA PRO A 212 11.65 6.22 -1.86
C PRO A 212 11.91 4.97 -2.70
N VAL A 213 10.89 4.43 -3.36
CA VAL A 213 11.03 3.24 -4.21
C VAL A 213 11.88 3.54 -5.45
N THR A 214 11.64 4.64 -6.15
CA THR A 214 12.37 4.97 -7.38
C THR A 214 13.85 5.25 -7.08
N LEU A 215 14.13 6.06 -6.05
CA LEU A 215 15.50 6.41 -5.68
C LEU A 215 16.28 5.19 -5.15
N LYS A 216 15.63 4.35 -4.34
CA LYS A 216 16.22 3.09 -3.86
C LYS A 216 16.57 2.17 -5.02
N LYS A 217 15.66 2.01 -5.98
CA LYS A 217 15.87 1.15 -7.15
C LYS A 217 17.10 1.60 -7.95
N ASP A 218 17.18 2.89 -8.27
CA ASP A 218 18.30 3.44 -9.03
C ASP A 218 19.63 3.31 -8.23
N CYS A 219 19.58 3.57 -6.93
CA CYS A 219 20.72 3.37 -6.02
C CYS A 219 21.17 1.90 -5.97
N THR A 220 20.24 0.95 -5.93
CA THR A 220 20.57 -0.49 -5.89
C THR A 220 21.26 -0.95 -7.16
N VAL A 221 20.80 -0.49 -8.33
CA VAL A 221 21.45 -0.77 -9.62
C VAL A 221 22.86 -0.18 -9.65
N PHE A 222 23.01 1.07 -9.20
CA PHE A 222 24.30 1.72 -9.14
C PHE A 222 25.26 1.03 -8.17
N TRP A 223 24.76 0.64 -6.99
CA TRP A 223 25.53 -0.09 -5.99
C TRP A 223 26.03 -1.43 -6.57
N ALA A 224 25.18 -2.20 -7.25
CA ALA A 224 25.59 -3.44 -7.91
C ALA A 224 26.70 -3.22 -8.94
N PHE A 225 26.57 -2.19 -9.80
CA PHE A 225 27.59 -1.83 -10.79
C PHE A 225 28.92 -1.43 -10.14
N LEU A 226 28.87 -0.65 -9.05
CA LEU A 226 30.07 -0.26 -8.32
C LEU A 226 30.72 -1.44 -7.62
N THR A 227 29.94 -2.34 -7.02
CA THR A 227 30.45 -3.56 -6.40
C THR A 227 31.15 -4.45 -7.42
N GLU A 228 30.63 -4.55 -8.65
CA GLU A 228 31.31 -5.25 -9.75
C GLU A 228 32.62 -4.54 -10.14
N LYS A 229 32.56 -3.23 -10.41
CA LYS A 229 33.71 -2.45 -10.90
C LYS A 229 34.84 -2.33 -9.86
N TYR A 230 34.51 -2.16 -8.59
CA TYR A 230 35.47 -1.93 -7.52
C TYR A 230 35.76 -3.17 -6.67
N GLY A 231 34.95 -4.23 -6.81
CA GLY A 231 35.23 -5.55 -6.25
C GLY A 231 36.42 -6.24 -6.93
N MET A 232 36.83 -5.77 -8.12
CA MET A 232 38.05 -6.22 -8.79
C MET A 232 39.17 -5.17 -8.66
N PRO A 233 40.36 -5.53 -8.13
CA PRO A 233 41.51 -4.66 -8.20
C PRO A 233 42.00 -4.52 -9.65
N TYR A 234 42.53 -3.35 -10.00
CA TYR A 234 43.26 -3.22 -11.25
C TYR A 234 44.65 -3.81 -11.04
N LEU A 235 45.01 -4.77 -11.90
CA LEU A 235 46.34 -5.36 -11.95
C LEU A 235 47.11 -4.68 -13.07
N ILE A 236 48.18 -3.96 -12.72
CA ILE A 236 49.10 -3.37 -13.69
C ILE A 236 50.42 -4.11 -13.57
N GLY A 237 50.73 -4.92 -14.58
CA GLY A 237 52.02 -5.56 -14.69
C GLY A 237 52.99 -4.73 -15.53
N LYS A 238 54.23 -4.58 -15.06
CA LYS A 238 55.30 -3.87 -15.77
C LYS A 238 56.32 -4.88 -16.29
N VAL A 239 56.55 -4.85 -17.60
CA VAL A 239 57.55 -5.67 -18.30
C VAL A 239 58.70 -4.80 -18.79
N THR A 240 59.88 -5.38 -18.92
CA THR A 240 61.06 -4.66 -19.42
C THR A 240 60.91 -4.25 -20.89
N ARG A 241 61.64 -3.21 -21.32
CA ARG A 241 61.56 -2.68 -22.69
C ARG A 241 61.95 -3.70 -23.75
N ASN A 242 62.84 -4.63 -23.41
CA ASN A 242 63.35 -5.66 -24.31
C ASN A 242 62.49 -6.93 -24.34
N ALA A 243 61.42 -7.01 -23.54
CA ALA A 243 60.55 -8.18 -23.50
C ALA A 243 59.93 -8.47 -24.87
N THR A 244 60.10 -9.71 -25.32
CA THR A 244 59.56 -10.23 -26.58
C THR A 244 58.02 -10.24 -26.56
N LYS A 245 57.39 -10.36 -27.74
CA LYS A 245 55.92 -10.48 -27.82
C LYS A 245 55.37 -11.66 -27.02
N GLU A 246 56.05 -12.80 -27.11
CA GLU A 246 55.65 -14.04 -26.41
C GLU A 246 55.71 -13.89 -24.89
N GLN A 247 56.78 -13.27 -24.37
CA GLN A 247 56.89 -12.97 -22.94
C GLN A 247 55.77 -12.03 -22.45
N ARG A 248 55.41 -11.02 -23.24
CA ARG A 248 54.30 -10.10 -22.91
C ARG A 248 52.95 -10.79 -22.88
N GLU A 249 52.69 -11.72 -23.80
CA GLU A 249 51.46 -12.51 -23.82
C GLU A 249 51.38 -13.50 -22.66
N ASN A 250 52.48 -14.19 -22.34
CA ASN A 250 52.55 -15.09 -21.19
C ASN A 250 52.30 -14.34 -19.88
N PHE A 251 52.90 -13.16 -19.73
CA PHE A 251 52.69 -12.31 -18.56
C PHE A 251 51.25 -11.78 -18.46
N LEU A 252 50.63 -11.38 -19.58
CA LEU A 252 49.21 -10.99 -19.62
C LEU A 252 48.30 -12.17 -19.23
N ASN A 253 48.57 -13.37 -19.75
CA ASN A 253 47.82 -14.57 -19.39
C ASN A 253 47.95 -14.90 -17.90
N GLY A 254 49.16 -14.75 -17.33
CA GLY A 254 49.37 -14.87 -15.88
C GLY A 254 48.57 -13.86 -15.06
N LEU A 255 48.45 -12.61 -15.51
CA LEU A 255 47.58 -11.60 -14.86
C LEU A 255 46.08 -11.96 -14.96
N ILE A 256 45.65 -12.56 -16.08
CA ILE A 256 44.28 -13.02 -16.29
C ILE A 256 43.96 -14.22 -15.38
N GLU A 257 44.90 -15.15 -15.19
CA GLU A 257 44.80 -16.26 -14.24
C GLU A 257 44.79 -15.77 -12.78
N MET A 258 45.65 -14.79 -12.45
CA MET A 258 45.69 -14.18 -11.12
C MET A 258 44.36 -13.52 -10.72
N ARG A 259 43.54 -13.07 -11.68
CA ARG A 259 42.18 -12.57 -11.42
C ARG A 259 41.29 -13.60 -10.74
N ARG A 260 41.52 -14.91 -10.96
CA ARG A 260 40.75 -16.00 -10.35
C ARG A 260 41.43 -16.55 -9.10
N ASP A 261 42.72 -16.82 -9.17
CA ASP A 261 43.41 -17.64 -8.15
C ASP A 261 44.24 -16.81 -7.17
N ALA A 262 44.31 -15.47 -7.38
CA ALA A 262 45.03 -14.50 -6.55
C ALA A 262 46.52 -14.82 -6.30
N VAL A 263 47.12 -15.67 -7.14
CA VAL A 263 48.52 -16.08 -7.09
C VAL A 263 49.14 -15.87 -8.48
N ALA A 264 50.35 -15.32 -8.53
CA ALA A 264 51.15 -15.24 -9.74
C ALA A 264 52.62 -15.52 -9.43
N VAL A 265 53.31 -16.15 -10.37
CA VAL A 265 54.76 -16.30 -10.40
C VAL A 265 55.28 -15.34 -11.46
N ILE A 266 56.22 -14.46 -11.10
CA ILE A 266 56.81 -13.46 -11.99
C ILE A 266 58.35 -13.56 -11.95
N GLU A 267 59.01 -13.06 -12.98
CA GLU A 267 60.48 -12.97 -13.01
C GLU A 267 60.98 -11.85 -12.05
N ASP A 268 62.23 -11.94 -11.61
CA ASP A 268 62.81 -11.04 -10.58
C ASP A 268 62.88 -9.56 -11.02
N ASP A 269 62.87 -9.30 -12.34
CA ASP A 269 62.86 -7.96 -12.93
C ASP A 269 61.45 -7.44 -13.31
N GLU A 270 60.41 -8.25 -13.11
CA GLU A 270 59.02 -7.88 -13.32
C GLU A 270 58.38 -7.35 -12.03
N SER A 271 57.34 -6.51 -12.16
CA SER A 271 56.57 -6.07 -10.99
C SER A 271 55.08 -5.97 -11.29
N ILE A 272 54.28 -6.41 -10.33
CA ILE A 272 52.82 -6.26 -10.34
C ILE A 272 52.45 -5.19 -9.32
N GLN A 273 51.73 -4.17 -9.77
CA GLN A 273 51.13 -3.17 -8.89
C GLN A 273 49.62 -3.39 -8.83
N ILE A 274 49.13 -3.60 -7.62
CA ILE A 274 47.70 -3.62 -7.33
C ILE A 274 47.28 -2.17 -7.10
N MET A 275 46.50 -1.62 -8.02
CA MET A 275 45.92 -0.28 -7.87
C MET A 275 44.57 -0.41 -7.15
N GLY A 276 44.57 -0.06 -5.86
CA GLY A 276 43.37 0.12 -5.04
C GLY A 276 43.17 1.60 -4.75
N ASP A 277 41.94 2.09 -4.88
CA ASP A 277 41.61 3.46 -4.46
C ASP A 277 41.32 3.44 -2.95
N THR A 278 41.98 4.29 -2.16
CA THR A 278 41.98 4.24 -0.69
C THR A 278 40.66 4.67 -0.03
N GLY A 279 39.59 4.93 -0.80
CA GLY A 279 38.24 5.29 -0.32
C GLY A 279 37.11 4.31 -0.71
N ARG A 280 37.43 3.10 -1.18
CA ARG A 280 36.43 2.14 -1.72
C ARG A 280 35.40 1.63 -0.70
N ASN A 281 35.78 1.42 0.56
CA ASN A 281 34.87 0.88 1.58
C ASN A 281 33.84 1.92 2.06
N GLU A 282 34.23 3.18 2.19
CA GLU A 282 33.32 4.27 2.60
C GLU A 282 32.21 4.50 1.55
N SER A 283 32.55 4.35 0.27
CA SER A 283 31.56 4.52 -0.81
C SER A 283 30.48 3.45 -0.80
N SER A 284 30.81 2.17 -0.55
CA SER A 284 29.82 1.07 -0.56
C SER A 284 28.82 1.16 0.59
N GLU A 285 29.27 1.54 1.80
CA GLU A 285 28.36 1.64 2.96
C GLU A 285 27.37 2.81 2.79
N LEU A 286 27.79 3.94 2.19
CA LEU A 286 26.91 5.08 1.92
C LEU A 286 25.69 4.71 1.05
N TYR A 287 25.85 3.84 0.04
CA TYR A 287 24.72 3.40 -0.79
C TYR A 287 23.76 2.50 -0.01
N LYS A 288 24.29 1.61 0.82
CA LYS A 288 23.49 0.74 1.69
C LYS A 288 22.73 1.55 2.74
N GLU A 289 23.38 2.54 3.36
CA GLU A 289 22.72 3.48 4.28
C GLU A 289 21.60 4.26 3.58
N PHE A 290 21.83 4.73 2.34
CA PHE A 290 20.80 5.39 1.55
C PHE A 290 19.61 4.46 1.26
N ILE A 291 19.86 3.20 0.87
CA ILE A 291 18.82 2.19 0.65
C ILE A 291 18.02 1.94 1.94
N ASN A 292 18.70 1.82 3.09
CA ASN A 292 18.07 1.66 4.39
C ASN A 292 17.23 2.88 4.78
N PHE A 293 17.72 4.09 4.51
CA PHE A 293 16.96 5.31 4.71
C PHE A 293 15.66 5.31 3.89
N GLN A 294 15.70 4.92 2.61
CA GLN A 294 14.48 4.82 1.80
C GLN A 294 13.51 3.74 2.31
N ASN A 295 14.01 2.58 2.74
CA ASN A 295 13.18 1.54 3.38
C ASN A 295 12.49 2.10 4.65
N ASN A 296 13.19 2.91 5.43
CA ASN A 296 12.63 3.54 6.62
C ASN A 296 11.53 4.55 6.28
N GLU A 297 11.71 5.37 5.25
CA GLU A 297 10.66 6.28 4.78
C GLU A 297 9.43 5.54 4.26
N ILE A 298 9.61 4.40 3.58
CA ILE A 298 8.50 3.51 3.19
C ILE A 298 7.75 2.99 4.43
N SER A 299 8.48 2.49 5.44
CA SER A 299 7.88 2.01 6.69
C SER A 299 7.10 3.11 7.42
N LYS A 300 7.63 4.33 7.47
CA LYS A 300 6.91 5.49 8.04
C LYS A 300 5.65 5.82 7.25
N ALA A 301 5.72 5.80 5.92
CA ALA A 301 4.57 6.13 5.07
C ALA A 301 3.42 5.13 5.23
N ILE A 302 3.74 3.82 5.35
CA ILE A 302 2.72 2.77 5.43
C ILE A 302 2.33 2.43 6.88
N LEU A 303 3.29 2.28 7.80
CA LEU A 303 3.04 1.82 9.17
C LEU A 303 3.17 2.93 10.22
N THR A 304 3.54 4.17 9.85
CA THR A 304 3.85 5.28 10.78
C THR A 304 5.05 5.04 11.69
N VAL A 305 5.63 3.83 11.68
CA VAL A 305 6.78 3.43 12.49
C VAL A 305 7.85 2.78 11.61
N THR A 306 9.11 2.91 12.00
CA THR A 306 10.22 2.21 11.36
C THR A 306 10.49 0.91 12.09
N LEU A 307 9.99 -0.21 11.57
CA LEU A 307 10.48 -1.53 11.99
C LEU A 307 11.88 -1.73 11.39
N THR A 308 12.90 -1.18 12.03
CA THR A 308 14.27 -1.65 11.80
C THR A 308 14.64 -2.63 12.87
N THR A 309 15.30 -3.71 12.45
CA THR A 309 15.99 -4.69 13.30
C THR A 309 17.13 -4.05 14.13
N GLU A 310 17.30 -2.73 14.06
CA GLU A 310 18.36 -1.93 14.68
C GLU A 310 18.03 -1.46 16.11
N LEU A 311 16.88 -1.84 16.67
CA LEU A 311 16.62 -1.75 18.12
C LEU A 311 17.43 -2.82 18.88
N GLN A 312 18.75 -2.88 18.66
CA GLN A 312 19.68 -3.76 19.38
C GLN A 312 20.43 -3.06 20.52
N SER A 313 20.19 -1.76 20.76
CA SER A 313 20.76 -1.05 21.90
C SER A 313 19.74 -0.79 23.02
N THR A 314 20.26 -0.77 24.25
CA THR A 314 19.59 -0.54 25.54
C THR A 314 18.43 0.46 25.45
N GLY A 315 17.19 0.02 25.71
CA GLY A 315 15.96 0.79 25.48
C GLY A 315 14.94 0.12 24.53
N ALA A 316 15.34 -0.97 23.88
CA ALA A 316 14.56 -1.72 22.89
C ALA A 316 13.15 -2.14 23.34
N TYR A 317 12.94 -2.50 24.61
CA TYR A 317 11.64 -2.95 25.10
C TYR A 317 10.57 -1.84 25.10
N SER A 318 10.92 -0.65 25.60
CA SER A 318 10.00 0.49 25.65
C SER A 318 9.62 0.96 24.24
N ALA A 319 10.61 1.06 23.35
CA ALA A 319 10.39 1.40 21.96
C ALA A 319 9.50 0.36 21.24
N THR A 320 9.75 -0.93 21.46
CA THR A 320 8.92 -2.01 20.88
C THR A 320 7.46 -1.91 21.33
N GLN A 321 7.21 -1.61 22.61
CA GLN A 321 5.86 -1.42 23.12
C GLN A 321 5.17 -0.19 22.52
N THR A 322 5.88 0.93 22.35
CA THR A 322 5.34 2.11 21.66
C THR A 322 5.01 1.81 20.19
N HIS A 323 5.88 1.07 19.49
CA HIS A 323 5.62 0.66 18.11
C HIS A 323 4.36 -0.21 18.02
N LYS A 324 4.23 -1.20 18.90
CA LYS A 324 3.03 -2.04 18.99
C LYS A 324 1.78 -1.19 19.20
N GLN A 325 1.79 -0.25 20.15
CA GLN A 325 0.64 0.63 20.40
C GLN A 325 0.24 1.49 19.18
N ILE A 326 1.22 1.95 18.38
CA ILE A 326 0.92 2.70 17.15
C ILE A 326 0.31 1.78 16.09
N LEU A 327 0.86 0.58 15.93
CA LEU A 327 0.33 -0.43 15.00
C LEU A 327 -1.10 -0.84 15.37
N ASP A 328 -1.37 -1.13 16.65
CA ASP A 328 -2.70 -1.46 17.15
C ASP A 328 -3.72 -0.34 16.85
N ARG A 329 -3.30 0.93 16.97
CA ARG A 329 -4.14 2.09 16.64
C ARG A 329 -4.43 2.20 15.14
N ILE A 330 -3.44 1.89 14.30
CA ILE A 330 -3.61 1.85 12.84
C ILE A 330 -4.54 0.71 12.45
N ALA A 331 -4.32 -0.49 12.98
CA ALA A 331 -5.17 -1.65 12.78
C ALA A 331 -6.62 -1.34 13.18
N LEU A 332 -6.85 -0.68 14.32
CA LEU A 332 -8.18 -0.26 14.74
C LEU A 332 -8.85 0.72 13.75
N ALA A 333 -8.08 1.66 13.18
CA ALA A 333 -8.60 2.61 12.20
C ALA A 333 -8.94 1.92 10.87
N ASP A 334 -8.10 0.99 10.43
CA ASP A 334 -8.27 0.22 9.20
C ASP A 334 -9.43 -0.78 9.35
N LYS A 335 -9.56 -1.42 10.51
CA LYS A 335 -10.70 -2.27 10.89
C LYS A 335 -12.04 -1.53 10.75
N LYS A 336 -12.12 -0.28 11.21
CA LYS A 336 -13.34 0.54 11.04
C LYS A 336 -13.69 0.82 9.58
N LEU A 337 -12.72 0.79 8.65
CA LEU A 337 -13.01 0.89 7.22
C LEU A 337 -13.72 -0.39 6.73
N VAL A 338 -13.25 -1.54 7.17
CA VAL A 338 -13.84 -2.86 6.90
C VAL A 338 -15.26 -2.96 7.47
N GLU A 339 -15.43 -2.67 8.76
CA GLU A 339 -16.74 -2.71 9.44
C GLU A 339 -17.76 -1.82 8.71
N ARG A 340 -17.40 -0.58 8.37
CA ARG A 340 -18.28 0.33 7.62
C ARG A 340 -18.65 -0.20 6.23
N THR A 341 -17.72 -0.87 5.56
CA THR A 341 -17.94 -1.39 4.22
C THR A 341 -18.92 -2.56 4.23
N ILE A 342 -18.69 -3.54 5.12
CA ILE A 342 -19.58 -4.70 5.26
C ILE A 342 -20.94 -4.28 5.82
N ASN A 343 -21.01 -3.35 6.79
CA ASN A 343 -22.27 -2.82 7.27
C ASN A 343 -23.07 -2.10 6.17
N ARG A 344 -22.40 -1.43 5.23
CA ARG A 344 -23.08 -0.85 4.05
C ARG A 344 -23.65 -1.92 3.12
N LEU A 345 -22.95 -3.05 2.95
CA LEU A 345 -23.47 -4.20 2.21
C LEU A 345 -24.71 -4.79 2.92
N ILE A 346 -24.64 -5.00 4.23
CA ILE A 346 -25.76 -5.47 5.07
C ILE A 346 -26.96 -4.54 4.93
N ASN A 347 -26.76 -3.23 5.07
CA ASN A 347 -27.83 -2.24 4.93
C ASN A 347 -28.44 -2.23 3.52
N THR A 348 -27.63 -2.48 2.48
CA THR A 348 -28.12 -2.61 1.11
C THR A 348 -28.99 -3.85 0.95
N TYR A 349 -28.56 -4.99 1.50
CA TYR A 349 -29.34 -6.23 1.53
C TYR A 349 -30.68 -6.04 2.25
N LEU A 350 -30.66 -5.43 3.43
CA LEU A 350 -31.86 -5.16 4.22
C LEU A 350 -32.82 -4.21 3.49
N PHE A 351 -32.29 -3.16 2.85
CA PHE A 351 -33.09 -2.25 2.05
C PHE A 351 -33.81 -2.97 0.90
N LEU A 352 -33.11 -3.81 0.16
CA LEU A 352 -33.67 -4.55 -0.98
C LEU A 352 -34.74 -5.56 -0.57
N ASN A 353 -34.65 -6.16 0.62
CA ASN A 353 -35.58 -7.21 1.06
C ASN A 353 -36.68 -6.73 2.02
N LYS A 354 -36.49 -5.59 2.69
CA LYS A 354 -37.40 -5.10 3.76
C LYS A 354 -37.87 -3.66 3.56
N GLY A 355 -37.31 -2.91 2.61
CA GLY A 355 -37.75 -1.55 2.28
C GLY A 355 -37.37 -0.45 3.30
N GLY A 356 -36.60 -0.77 4.35
CA GLY A 356 -36.13 0.17 5.36
C GLY A 356 -34.62 0.48 5.22
N ARG A 357 -34.22 1.74 5.45
CA ARG A 357 -32.81 2.08 5.73
C ARG A 357 -32.55 1.86 7.21
N PHE A 358 -31.75 0.86 7.55
CA PHE A 358 -31.26 0.65 8.90
C PHE A 358 -29.97 1.48 9.02
N THR A 359 -29.93 2.40 9.98
CA THR A 359 -28.85 3.38 10.18
C THR A 359 -27.87 2.93 11.24
#